data_AF-A0A511USA4-F1
#
_entry.id   AF-A0A511USA4-F1
#
_cell.length_a   1.000
_cell.length_b   1.000
_cell.length_c   1.000
_cell.angle_alpha   90.00
_cell.angle_beta   90.00
_cell.angle_gamma   90.00
#
_symmetry.space_group_name_H-M   'P 1'
#
loop_
_entity.id
_entity.type
_entity.pdbx_description
1 polymer ?
#
loop_
_entity_poly.entity_id
_entity_poly.type
_entity_poly.pdbx_seq_one_letter_code
_entity_poly.pdbx_strand_id
1 'polypeptide(L)'
;MPLSPQPIIVSQGTSLPLTTMNILILGGTSEASALASLLAERAIPATFSYAGRVSTPKPQPLPTRIGGFGGVDGLVAYLQQAGISHLIDATHPFAEQMSRHALAAAAQCNIPLMAFTRPAWQPQPDDDWTPVASMAEAVNQLDGPPQRIMLAIGRQHLEAFAAMPQHHYLLRLVDRLDHPLPLPHHTVTVDRGPFSMAGDLALLKDHGVERLVCKNAGGDGAVSKLTAARVLGLPVVVIERPTLPSRRECHALDDVLAWLSAPTERGV
;
A
#
# COMPACT_ATOMS: atom_id res chain seq x y z
N MET A 1 9.49 -32.79 -56.63
CA MET A 1 8.78 -31.62 -56.07
C MET A 1 9.02 -31.58 -54.58
N PRO A 2 9.79 -30.63 -54.04
CA PRO A 2 9.81 -30.37 -52.60
C PRO A 2 8.72 -29.37 -52.22
N LEU A 3 8.04 -29.64 -51.10
CA LEU A 3 6.99 -28.81 -50.53
C LEU A 3 7.52 -27.43 -50.11
N SER A 4 6.76 -26.39 -50.43
CA SER A 4 6.98 -25.02 -49.96
C SER A 4 6.71 -24.94 -48.45
N PRO A 5 7.60 -24.34 -47.63
CA PRO A 5 7.30 -24.06 -46.24
C PRO A 5 6.22 -22.97 -46.15
N GLN A 6 5.16 -23.23 -45.37
CA GLN A 6 4.15 -22.21 -45.09
C GLN A 6 4.74 -21.10 -44.21
N PRO A 7 4.40 -19.83 -44.46
CA PRO A 7 4.86 -18.73 -43.64
C PRO A 7 4.27 -18.82 -42.23
N ILE A 8 5.14 -18.80 -41.23
CA ILE A 8 4.79 -18.56 -39.83
C ILE A 8 4.27 -17.12 -39.74
N ILE A 9 2.98 -16.96 -39.45
CA ILE A 9 2.41 -15.65 -39.13
C ILE A 9 2.89 -15.29 -37.73
N VAL A 10 3.89 -14.43 -37.64
CA VAL A 10 4.27 -13.75 -36.40
C VAL A 10 3.23 -12.65 -36.17
N SER A 11 2.32 -12.87 -35.23
CA SER A 11 1.41 -11.83 -34.74
C SER A 11 2.23 -10.76 -34.02
N GLN A 12 2.54 -9.66 -34.71
CA GLN A 12 3.15 -8.50 -34.07
C GLN A 12 2.13 -7.84 -33.15
N GLY A 13 2.32 -8.00 -31.84
CA GLY A 13 1.53 -7.29 -30.83
C GLY A 13 1.60 -5.79 -31.09
N THR A 14 0.47 -5.18 -31.42
CA THR A 14 0.38 -3.73 -31.62
C THR A 14 0.36 -3.07 -30.25
N SER A 15 1.40 -2.32 -29.90
CA SER A 15 1.37 -1.47 -28.71
C SER A 15 0.33 -0.36 -28.90
N LEU A 16 -0.52 -0.15 -27.90
CA LEU A 16 -1.39 1.02 -27.88
C LEU A 16 -0.51 2.26 -27.67
N PRO A 17 -0.65 3.33 -28.47
CA PRO A 17 -0.04 4.60 -28.12
C PRO A 17 -0.43 5.00 -26.70
N LEU A 18 0.50 5.53 -25.91
CA LEU A 18 0.22 5.91 -24.51
C LEU A 18 -0.99 6.85 -24.37
N THR A 19 -1.27 7.65 -25.38
CA THR A 19 -2.41 8.58 -25.44
C THR A 19 -3.76 7.90 -25.69
N THR A 20 -3.79 6.63 -26.10
CA THR A 20 -5.02 5.83 -26.27
C THR A 20 -5.24 4.82 -25.15
N MET A 21 -4.35 4.79 -24.16
CA MET A 21 -4.53 3.98 -22.95
C MET A 21 -5.55 4.63 -22.02
N ASN A 22 -6.19 3.80 -21.18
CA ASN A 22 -6.98 4.27 -20.06
C ASN A 22 -6.55 3.49 -18.83
N ILE A 23 -5.78 4.16 -17.97
CA ILE A 23 -5.11 3.53 -16.83
C ILE A 23 -5.97 3.70 -15.58
N LEU A 24 -6.14 2.65 -14.79
CA LEU A 24 -6.66 2.76 -13.43
C LEU A 24 -5.52 2.62 -12.43
N ILE A 25 -5.32 3.65 -11.60
CA ILE A 25 -4.41 3.59 -10.44
C ILE A 25 -5.25 3.30 -9.19
N LEU A 26 -5.07 2.12 -8.61
CA LEU A 26 -5.55 1.84 -7.26
C LEU A 26 -4.59 2.50 -6.27
N GLY A 27 -5.02 3.58 -5.64
CA GLY A 27 -4.13 4.48 -4.90
C GLY A 27 -4.24 4.39 -3.38
N GLY A 28 -3.66 5.39 -2.71
CA GLY A 28 -3.59 5.46 -1.24
C GLY A 28 -2.18 5.64 -0.69
N THR A 29 -1.16 5.69 -1.55
CA THR A 29 0.25 5.80 -1.18
C THR A 29 0.91 7.04 -1.78
N SER A 30 2.11 7.36 -1.29
CA SER A 30 2.99 8.36 -1.90
C SER A 30 3.39 7.97 -3.32
N GLU A 31 3.65 6.69 -3.58
CA GLU A 31 4.03 6.19 -4.91
C GLU A 31 2.88 6.36 -5.91
N ALA A 32 1.65 6.00 -5.51
CA ALA A 32 0.47 6.25 -6.33
C ALA A 32 0.32 7.74 -6.69
N SER A 33 0.57 8.63 -5.73
CA SER A 33 0.47 10.08 -5.97
C SER A 33 1.59 10.58 -6.89
N ALA A 34 2.81 10.07 -6.74
CA ALA A 34 3.93 10.41 -7.61
C ALA A 34 3.67 9.93 -9.05
N LEU A 35 3.12 8.72 -9.21
CA LEU A 35 2.70 8.19 -10.51
C LEU A 35 1.58 9.04 -11.11
N ALA A 36 0.59 9.44 -10.32
CA ALA A 36 -0.50 10.29 -10.79
C ALA A 36 0.02 11.62 -11.37
N SER A 37 0.94 12.28 -10.66
CA SER A 37 1.60 13.50 -11.16
C SER A 37 2.33 13.26 -12.48
N LEU A 38 3.15 12.20 -12.55
CA LEU A 38 3.90 11.86 -13.74
C LEU A 38 3.00 11.58 -14.97
N LEU A 39 1.90 10.85 -14.78
CA LEU A 39 0.96 10.57 -15.88
C LEU A 39 0.23 11.84 -16.32
N ALA A 40 -0.16 12.71 -15.39
CA ALA A 40 -0.80 13.97 -15.69
C ALA A 40 0.13 14.92 -16.47
N GLU A 41 1.40 15.04 -16.05
CA GLU A 41 2.43 15.83 -16.73
C GLU A 41 2.67 15.37 -18.17
N ARG A 42 2.56 14.06 -18.42
CA ARG A 42 2.70 13.45 -19.75
C ARG A 42 1.40 13.36 -20.54
N ALA A 43 0.29 13.90 -20.02
CA ALA A 43 -1.04 13.81 -20.60
C ALA A 43 -1.47 12.36 -20.95
N ILE A 44 -1.07 11.39 -20.14
CA ILE A 44 -1.47 9.98 -20.29
C ILE A 44 -2.82 9.80 -19.59
N PRO A 45 -3.88 9.32 -20.28
CA PRO A 45 -5.20 9.20 -19.67
C PRO A 45 -5.21 8.17 -18.53
N ALA A 46 -5.58 8.63 -17.34
CA ALA A 46 -5.61 7.81 -16.14
C ALA A 46 -6.70 8.27 -15.18
N THR A 47 -7.26 7.32 -14.42
CA THR A 47 -8.16 7.54 -13.30
C THR A 47 -7.50 7.09 -12.01
N PHE A 48 -7.54 7.94 -10.98
CA PHE A 48 -7.07 7.61 -9.64
C PHE A 48 -8.24 7.09 -8.79
N SER A 49 -8.02 6.02 -8.01
CA SER A 49 -9.05 5.46 -7.14
C SER A 49 -8.62 5.42 -5.68
N TYR A 50 -9.37 6.11 -4.82
CA TYR A 50 -9.27 6.00 -3.37
C TYR A 50 -10.33 5.06 -2.80
N ALA A 51 -9.97 4.31 -1.76
CA ALA A 51 -10.92 3.46 -1.03
C ALA A 51 -11.92 4.23 -0.15
N GLY A 52 -11.75 5.54 0.05
CA GLY A 52 -12.62 6.35 0.92
C GLY A 52 -12.40 6.12 2.43
N ARG A 53 -11.19 5.73 2.85
CA ARG A 53 -10.87 5.43 4.25
C ARG A 53 -10.50 6.64 5.10
N VAL A 54 -10.29 7.79 4.45
CA VAL A 54 -9.97 9.06 5.08
C VAL A 54 -11.01 10.11 4.71
N SER A 55 -11.31 11.01 5.64
CA SER A 55 -12.34 12.05 5.47
C SER A 55 -12.02 13.01 4.31
N THR A 56 -10.73 13.34 4.18
CA THR A 56 -10.20 14.37 3.28
C THR A 56 -8.99 13.81 2.55
N PRO A 57 -9.17 12.98 1.50
CA PRO A 57 -8.05 12.47 0.73
C PRO A 57 -7.30 13.61 0.04
N LYS A 58 -5.99 13.46 -0.13
CA LYS A 58 -5.17 14.44 -0.84
C LYS A 58 -5.67 14.56 -2.29
N PRO A 59 -5.88 15.77 -2.82
CA PRO A 59 -6.21 15.96 -4.24
C PRO A 59 -5.15 15.32 -5.14
N GLN A 60 -5.59 14.76 -6.26
CA GLN A 60 -4.74 14.15 -7.27
C GLN A 60 -4.89 14.91 -8.59
N PRO A 61 -3.82 15.02 -9.41
CA PRO A 61 -3.84 15.73 -10.69
C PRO A 61 -4.51 14.92 -11.82
N LEU A 62 -5.42 14.00 -11.47
CA LEU A 62 -6.14 13.11 -12.37
C LEU A 62 -7.63 13.03 -11.98
N PRO A 63 -8.53 12.67 -12.91
CA PRO A 63 -9.88 12.23 -12.57
C PRO A 63 -9.84 11.23 -11.41
N THR A 64 -10.55 11.52 -10.33
CA THR A 64 -10.45 10.74 -9.09
C THR A 64 -11.81 10.19 -8.68
N ARG A 65 -11.87 8.88 -8.46
CA ARG A 65 -13.01 8.21 -7.83
C ARG A 65 -12.73 7.89 -6.37
N ILE A 66 -13.77 7.88 -5.55
CA ILE A 66 -13.68 7.56 -4.12
C ILE A 66 -14.75 6.52 -3.78
N GLY A 67 -14.33 5.44 -3.11
CA GLY A 67 -15.20 4.38 -2.62
C GLY A 67 -14.76 3.00 -3.10
N GLY A 68 -15.33 1.96 -2.49
CA GLY A 68 -15.09 0.58 -2.90
C GLY A 68 -15.59 0.29 -4.32
N PHE A 69 -15.22 -0.89 -4.82
CA PHE A 69 -15.75 -1.42 -6.08
C PHE A 69 -16.87 -2.43 -5.88
N GLY A 70 -17.09 -2.94 -4.66
CA GLY A 70 -18.05 -4.02 -4.40
C GLY A 70 -17.47 -5.43 -4.62
N GLY A 71 -16.20 -5.64 -4.28
CA GLY A 71 -15.52 -6.93 -4.47
C GLY A 71 -14.90 -7.07 -5.86
N VAL A 72 -14.63 -8.32 -6.26
CA VAL A 72 -14.05 -8.65 -7.57
C VAL A 72 -15.03 -8.31 -8.70
N ASP A 73 -16.27 -8.78 -8.60
CA ASP A 73 -17.28 -8.61 -9.66
C ASP A 73 -17.54 -7.14 -9.96
N GLY A 74 -17.64 -6.30 -8.93
CA GLY A 74 -17.83 -4.87 -9.12
C GLY A 74 -16.58 -4.15 -9.65
N LEU A 75 -15.37 -4.64 -9.36
CA LEU A 75 -14.16 -4.15 -10.01
C LEU A 75 -14.13 -4.56 -11.49
N VAL A 76 -14.49 -5.80 -11.82
CA VAL A 76 -14.61 -6.28 -13.22
C VAL A 76 -15.59 -5.41 -14.02
N ALA A 77 -16.79 -5.19 -13.47
CA ALA A 77 -17.80 -4.34 -14.09
C ALA A 77 -17.27 -2.92 -14.34
N TYR A 78 -16.57 -2.34 -13.36
CA TYR A 78 -15.95 -1.03 -13.51
C TYR A 78 -14.87 -1.01 -14.61
N LEU A 79 -13.95 -1.98 -14.61
CA LEU A 79 -12.87 -2.08 -15.59
C LEU A 79 -13.43 -2.16 -17.02
N GLN A 80 -14.47 -2.97 -17.23
CA GLN A 80 -15.12 -3.11 -18.53
C GLN A 80 -15.90 -1.86 -18.94
N GLN A 81 -16.73 -1.32 -18.05
CA GLN A 81 -17.57 -0.15 -18.34
C GLN A 81 -16.74 1.10 -18.63
N ALA A 82 -15.65 1.31 -17.89
CA ALA A 82 -14.76 2.44 -18.09
C ALA A 82 -13.75 2.20 -19.23
N GLY A 83 -13.69 0.99 -19.80
CA GLY A 83 -12.73 0.64 -20.85
C GLY A 83 -11.28 0.76 -20.37
N ILE A 84 -11.00 0.32 -19.14
CA ILE A 84 -9.64 0.34 -18.58
C ILE A 84 -8.76 -0.63 -19.35
N SER A 85 -7.64 -0.14 -19.86
CA SER A 85 -6.67 -0.96 -20.59
C SER A 85 -5.54 -1.48 -19.71
N HIS A 86 -5.19 -0.78 -18.62
CA HIS A 86 -4.11 -1.17 -17.71
C HIS A 86 -4.51 -0.91 -16.27
N LEU A 87 -4.22 -1.87 -15.39
CA LEU A 87 -4.46 -1.74 -13.95
C LEU A 87 -3.12 -1.62 -13.20
N ILE A 88 -2.97 -0.53 -12.44
CA ILE A 88 -1.82 -0.33 -11.57
C ILE A 88 -2.28 -0.44 -10.12
N ASP A 89 -1.80 -1.47 -9.43
CA ASP A 89 -1.96 -1.62 -7.99
C ASP A 89 -0.85 -0.86 -7.28
N ALA A 90 -1.12 0.38 -6.91
CA ALA A 90 -0.26 1.23 -6.09
C ALA A 90 -0.85 1.42 -4.68
N THR A 91 -1.64 0.45 -4.21
CA THR A 91 -2.24 0.49 -2.87
C THR A 91 -1.17 0.26 -1.80
N HIS A 92 -1.53 0.49 -0.53
CA HIS A 92 -0.62 0.22 0.58
C HIS A 92 -0.24 -1.28 0.58
N PRO A 93 1.02 -1.69 0.90
CA PRO A 93 1.42 -3.11 0.92
C PRO A 93 0.64 -4.03 1.88
N PHE A 94 -0.23 -3.46 2.71
CA PHE A 94 -1.11 -4.16 3.64
C PHE A 94 -2.58 -4.08 3.21
N ALA A 95 -2.88 -3.53 2.04
CA ALA A 95 -4.20 -3.54 1.42
C ALA A 95 -4.44 -4.86 0.68
N GLU A 96 -4.08 -5.98 1.32
CA GLU A 96 -4.01 -7.32 0.75
C GLU A 96 -5.27 -7.69 -0.04
N GLN A 97 -6.44 -7.45 0.56
CA GLN A 97 -7.72 -7.75 -0.06
C GLN A 97 -7.90 -7.00 -1.40
N MET A 98 -7.51 -5.72 -1.46
CA MET A 98 -7.63 -4.94 -2.68
C MET A 98 -6.66 -5.44 -3.75
N SER A 99 -5.42 -5.78 -3.38
CA SER A 99 -4.45 -6.40 -4.30
C SER A 99 -4.93 -7.75 -4.83
N ARG A 100 -5.54 -8.59 -3.99
CA ARG A 100 -6.17 -9.86 -4.42
C ARG A 100 -7.34 -9.61 -5.38
N HIS A 101 -8.18 -8.62 -5.10
CA HIS A 101 -9.27 -8.25 -6.00
C HIS A 101 -8.74 -7.75 -7.34
N ALA A 102 -7.69 -6.93 -7.33
CA ALA A 102 -7.07 -6.38 -8.53
C ALA A 102 -6.53 -7.50 -9.43
N LEU A 103 -5.83 -8.48 -8.86
CA LEU A 103 -5.34 -9.65 -9.59
C LEU A 103 -6.47 -10.46 -10.21
N ALA A 104 -7.50 -10.78 -9.43
CA ALA A 104 -8.64 -11.56 -9.91
C ALA A 104 -9.40 -10.83 -11.03
N ALA A 105 -9.67 -9.54 -10.85
CA ALA A 105 -10.41 -8.75 -11.84
C ALA A 105 -9.59 -8.51 -13.11
N ALA A 106 -8.29 -8.24 -12.99
CA ALA A 106 -7.41 -8.09 -14.15
C ALA A 106 -7.38 -9.36 -15.00
N ALA A 107 -7.28 -10.53 -14.36
CA ALA A 107 -7.32 -11.81 -15.03
C ALA A 107 -8.68 -12.05 -15.74
N GLN A 108 -9.80 -11.77 -15.08
CA GLN A 108 -11.14 -11.93 -15.68
C GLN A 108 -11.39 -10.98 -16.85
N CYS A 109 -10.87 -9.75 -16.79
CA CYS A 109 -10.97 -8.77 -17.87
C CYS A 109 -9.90 -8.96 -18.96
N ASN A 110 -8.95 -9.87 -18.77
CA ASN A 110 -7.77 -10.04 -19.62
C ASN A 110 -7.00 -8.72 -19.85
N ILE A 111 -6.79 -7.95 -18.78
CA ILE A 111 -5.99 -6.72 -18.82
C ILE A 111 -4.69 -6.89 -18.04
N PRO A 112 -3.59 -6.28 -18.48
CA PRO A 112 -2.33 -6.35 -17.77
C PRO A 112 -2.40 -5.59 -16.43
N LEU A 113 -1.81 -6.19 -15.39
CA LEU A 113 -1.66 -5.59 -14.07
C LEU A 113 -0.19 -5.43 -13.68
N MET A 114 0.12 -4.28 -13.09
CA MET A 114 1.40 -4.02 -12.44
C MET A 114 1.19 -3.58 -11.00
N ALA A 115 1.90 -4.20 -10.07
CA ALA A 115 2.03 -3.68 -8.72
C ALA A 115 3.15 -2.64 -8.68
N PHE A 116 2.81 -1.41 -8.31
CA PHE A 116 3.78 -0.35 -8.10
C PHE A 116 3.89 -0.07 -6.61
N THR A 117 4.92 -0.65 -6.01
CA THR A 117 5.13 -0.61 -4.55
C THR A 117 6.53 -0.12 -4.24
N ARG A 118 6.88 -0.11 -2.97
CA ARG A 118 8.17 0.27 -2.42
C ARG A 118 8.86 -0.96 -1.81
N PRO A 119 10.20 -1.02 -1.73
CA PRO A 119 10.89 -2.07 -0.99
C PRO A 119 10.46 -2.09 0.48
N ALA A 120 10.47 -3.27 1.10
CA ALA A 120 10.30 -3.38 2.55
C ALA A 120 11.50 -2.75 3.27
N TRP A 121 11.27 -2.14 4.43
CA TRP A 121 12.39 -1.67 5.24
C TRP A 121 13.21 -2.87 5.72
N GLN A 122 14.53 -2.66 5.80
CA GLN A 122 15.48 -3.63 6.32
C GLN A 122 16.02 -3.13 7.65
N PRO A 123 16.25 -4.01 8.64
CA PRO A 123 16.89 -3.62 9.88
C PRO A 123 18.30 -3.10 9.61
N GLN A 124 18.69 -2.07 10.35
CA GLN A 124 20.02 -1.47 10.36
C GLN A 124 20.75 -1.85 11.66
N PRO A 125 22.07 -1.60 11.77
CA PRO A 125 22.75 -1.70 13.05
C PRO A 125 22.00 -0.91 14.14
N ASP A 126 21.97 -1.48 15.34
CA ASP A 126 21.30 -0.95 16.53
C ASP A 126 19.75 -0.93 16.47
N ASP A 127 19.14 -1.49 15.42
CA ASP A 127 17.71 -1.81 15.43
C ASP A 127 17.43 -3.05 16.29
N ASP A 128 16.52 -2.92 17.26
CA ASP A 128 15.97 -4.04 18.03
C ASP A 128 14.62 -4.48 17.44
N TRP A 129 14.67 -5.12 16.27
CA TRP A 129 13.46 -5.56 15.55
C TRP A 129 13.11 -7.00 15.86
N THR A 130 11.85 -7.23 16.21
CA THR A 130 11.22 -8.55 16.24
C THR A 130 10.24 -8.66 15.06
N PRO A 131 10.62 -9.31 13.95
CA PRO A 131 9.72 -9.53 12.83
C PRO A 131 8.66 -10.57 13.19
N VAL A 132 7.41 -10.33 12.78
CA VAL A 132 6.27 -11.24 12.97
C VAL A 132 5.46 -11.37 11.69
N ALA A 133 4.89 -12.54 11.42
CA ALA A 133 4.20 -12.82 10.16
C ALA A 133 2.78 -12.27 10.11
N SER A 134 2.19 -11.88 11.25
CA SER A 134 0.79 -11.50 11.32
C SER A 134 0.48 -10.51 12.44
N MET A 135 -0.72 -9.90 12.35
CA MET A 135 -1.26 -9.06 13.43
C MET A 135 -1.47 -9.85 14.72
N ALA A 136 -1.87 -11.13 14.63
CA ALA A 136 -2.08 -11.98 15.79
C ALA A 136 -0.76 -12.26 16.53
N GLU A 137 0.30 -12.55 15.79
CA GLU A 137 1.65 -12.70 16.37
C GLU A 137 2.14 -11.39 17.00
N ALA A 138 1.85 -10.25 16.36
CA ALA A 138 2.20 -8.94 16.92
C ALA A 138 1.52 -8.70 18.28
N VAL A 139 0.26 -9.09 18.43
CA VAL A 139 -0.47 -9.02 19.70
C VAL A 139 0.15 -9.96 20.72
N ASN A 140 0.48 -11.20 20.33
CA ASN A 140 1.10 -12.18 21.24
C ASN A 140 2.47 -11.72 21.76
N GLN A 141 3.25 -10.98 20.95
CA GLN A 141 4.52 -10.39 21.41
C GLN A 141 4.37 -9.37 22.54
N LEU A 142 3.15 -8.90 22.81
CA LEU A 142 2.88 -7.93 23.86
C LEU A 142 2.51 -8.59 25.19
N ASP A 143 2.42 -9.91 25.29
CA ASP A 143 2.13 -10.57 26.56
C ASP A 143 3.15 -10.17 27.65
N GLY A 144 2.65 -9.95 28.86
CA GLY A 144 3.46 -9.52 30.00
C GLY A 144 2.95 -8.26 30.71
N PRO A 145 3.82 -7.58 31.49
CA PRO A 145 3.42 -6.47 32.34
C PRO A 145 2.96 -5.24 31.53
N PRO A 146 2.22 -4.31 32.16
CA PRO A 146 1.85 -3.04 31.54
C PRO A 146 3.04 -2.31 30.92
N GLN A 147 2.84 -1.77 29.72
CA GLN A 147 3.83 -1.00 28.97
C GLN A 147 3.13 0.13 28.19
N ARG A 148 3.91 1.11 27.74
CA ARG A 148 3.47 2.21 26.89
C ARG A 148 3.87 1.92 25.45
N ILE A 149 2.89 1.55 24.62
CA ILE A 149 3.13 0.98 23.29
C ILE A 149 2.59 1.92 22.22
N MET A 150 3.44 2.31 21.27
CA MET A 150 2.97 3.01 20.08
C MET A 150 2.49 2.02 19.02
N LEU A 151 1.21 2.11 18.63
CA LEU A 151 0.64 1.35 17.53
C LEU A 151 0.67 2.18 16.24
N ALA A 152 1.73 2.01 15.46
CA ALA A 152 1.90 2.63 14.15
C ALA A 152 1.33 1.75 13.01
N ILE A 153 0.12 1.24 13.20
CA ILE A 153 -0.57 0.30 12.29
C ILE A 153 -1.78 0.91 11.56
N GLY A 154 -2.10 2.18 11.88
CA GLY A 154 -3.28 2.90 11.41
C GLY A 154 -4.54 2.55 12.20
N ARG A 155 -5.70 2.95 11.68
CA ARG A 155 -7.00 2.73 12.36
C ARG A 155 -7.53 1.30 12.25
N GLN A 156 -7.03 0.53 11.29
CA GLN A 156 -7.51 -0.83 11.05
C GLN A 156 -6.83 -1.80 12.01
N HIS A 157 -7.58 -2.78 12.51
CA HIS A 157 -7.12 -3.85 13.42
C HIS A 157 -6.77 -3.41 14.84
N LEU A 158 -7.14 -2.20 15.26
CA LEU A 158 -6.96 -1.77 16.66
C LEU A 158 -7.70 -2.69 17.64
N GLU A 159 -8.83 -3.27 17.23
CA GLU A 159 -9.60 -4.24 18.02
C GLU A 159 -8.79 -5.47 18.43
N ALA A 160 -7.84 -5.92 17.61
CA ALA A 160 -7.00 -7.08 17.96
C ALA A 160 -6.16 -6.84 19.23
N PHE A 161 -5.80 -5.58 19.51
CA PHE A 161 -5.01 -5.21 20.68
C PHE A 161 -5.86 -5.08 21.96
N ALA A 162 -7.19 -5.16 21.87
CA ALA A 162 -8.05 -5.23 23.06
C ALA A 162 -7.83 -6.54 23.85
N ALA A 163 -7.22 -7.56 23.23
CA ALA A 163 -6.78 -8.79 23.89
C ALA A 163 -5.64 -8.57 24.91
N MET A 164 -4.95 -7.42 24.84
CA MET A 164 -3.86 -7.04 25.76
C MET A 164 -4.21 -5.72 26.48
N PRO A 165 -5.27 -5.70 27.31
CA PRO A 165 -5.85 -4.47 27.86
C PRO A 165 -4.97 -3.78 28.91
N GLN A 166 -3.92 -4.45 29.40
CA GLN A 166 -3.03 -3.95 30.45
C GLN A 166 -2.10 -2.83 29.97
N HIS A 167 -1.88 -2.68 28.66
CA HIS A 167 -0.99 -1.65 28.12
C HIS A 167 -1.69 -0.32 27.91
N HIS A 168 -0.89 0.75 27.91
CA HIS A 168 -1.30 2.05 27.42
C HIS A 168 -0.91 2.20 25.94
N TYR A 169 -1.88 2.38 25.07
CA TYR A 169 -1.63 2.48 23.63
C TYR A 169 -1.58 3.93 23.13
N LEU A 170 -0.43 4.34 22.61
CA LEU A 170 -0.33 5.55 21.79
C LEU A 170 -0.73 5.22 20.35
N LEU A 171 -1.82 5.82 19.90
CA LEU A 171 -2.35 5.66 18.55
C LEU A 171 -2.03 6.90 17.72
N ARG A 172 -1.49 6.70 16.52
CA ARG A 172 -1.36 7.78 15.53
C ARG A 172 -2.33 7.54 14.37
N LEU A 173 -3.37 8.37 14.28
CA LEU A 173 -4.46 8.23 13.31
C LEU A 173 -4.51 9.43 12.38
N VAL A 174 -4.90 9.21 11.13
CA VAL A 174 -5.03 10.29 10.13
C VAL A 174 -6.26 11.17 10.37
N ASP A 175 -7.36 10.55 10.79
CA ASP A 175 -8.61 11.21 11.14
C ASP A 175 -9.01 10.79 12.55
N ARG A 176 -9.79 11.64 13.22
CA ARG A 176 -10.50 11.25 14.45
C ARG A 176 -11.48 10.11 14.11
N LEU A 177 -11.69 9.23 15.09
CA LEU A 177 -12.71 8.20 15.00
C LEU A 177 -14.00 8.74 15.60
N ASP A 178 -15.11 8.54 14.90
CA ASP A 178 -16.44 8.94 15.36
C ASP A 178 -17.09 7.92 16.32
N HIS A 179 -16.38 6.84 16.62
CA HIS A 179 -16.81 5.76 17.51
C HIS A 179 -15.76 5.51 18.61
N PRO A 180 -16.17 4.98 19.77
CA PRO A 180 -15.25 4.60 20.83
C PRO A 180 -14.21 3.58 20.35
N LEU A 181 -13.00 3.71 20.86
CA LEU A 181 -11.94 2.74 20.66
C LEU A 181 -12.08 1.56 21.63
N PRO A 182 -11.80 0.32 21.20
CA PRO A 182 -11.91 -0.87 22.04
C PRO A 182 -10.75 -1.02 23.04
N LEU A 183 -9.90 0.01 23.19
CA LEU A 183 -8.70 0.00 24.02
C LEU A 183 -8.96 0.82 25.29
N PRO A 184 -8.93 0.22 26.49
CA PRO A 184 -9.30 0.91 27.73
C PRO A 184 -8.33 2.04 28.10
N HIS A 185 -7.04 1.86 27.81
CA HIS A 185 -5.99 2.84 28.08
C HIS A 185 -5.32 3.24 26.78
N HIS A 186 -5.66 4.42 26.27
CA HIS A 186 -5.07 4.91 25.03
C HIS A 186 -4.95 6.43 24.97
N THR A 187 -4.08 6.89 24.09
CA THR A 187 -3.97 8.30 23.69
C THR A 187 -3.96 8.37 22.18
N VAL A 188 -4.78 9.26 21.60
CA VAL A 188 -4.84 9.45 20.15
C VAL A 188 -4.11 10.74 19.76
N THR A 189 -3.11 10.60 18.89
CA THR A 189 -2.52 11.70 18.14
C THR A 189 -3.12 11.69 16.74
N VAL A 190 -3.72 12.81 16.33
CA VAL A 190 -4.22 12.99 14.96
C VAL A 190 -3.11 13.64 14.15
N ASP A 191 -2.54 12.88 13.22
CA ASP A 191 -1.38 13.32 12.44
C ASP A 191 -1.33 12.58 11.10
N ARG A 192 -0.79 13.24 10.08
CA ARG A 192 -0.72 12.76 8.71
C ARG A 192 0.68 13.01 8.16
N GLY A 193 1.32 11.93 7.70
CA GLY A 193 2.66 12.01 7.13
C GLY A 193 2.75 12.81 5.81
N PRO A 194 3.97 13.01 5.28
CA PRO A 194 5.21 12.37 5.72
C PRO A 194 5.67 12.84 7.11
N PHE A 195 6.18 11.92 7.91
CA PHE A 195 6.63 12.20 9.27
C PHE A 195 8.11 12.58 9.28
N SER A 196 8.49 13.46 10.22
CA SER A 196 9.88 13.89 10.38
C SER A 196 10.55 13.16 11.53
N MET A 197 11.88 13.00 11.46
CA MET A 197 12.67 12.42 12.55
C MET A 197 12.50 13.18 13.86
N ALA A 198 12.55 14.52 13.82
CA ALA A 198 12.37 15.35 15.00
C ALA A 198 10.97 15.18 15.62
N GLY A 199 9.94 15.11 14.79
CA GLY A 199 8.55 14.91 15.23
C GLY A 199 8.35 13.53 15.86
N ASP A 200 8.83 12.47 15.22
CA ASP A 200 8.72 11.11 15.77
C ASP A 200 9.55 10.95 17.06
N LEU A 201 10.75 11.53 17.13
CA LEU A 201 11.55 11.48 18.35
C LEU A 201 10.89 12.21 19.53
N ALA A 202 10.30 13.38 19.28
CA ALA A 202 9.53 14.11 20.30
C ALA A 202 8.31 13.30 20.74
N LEU A 203 7.53 12.79 19.79
CA LEU A 203 6.34 11.99 20.07
C LEU A 203 6.65 10.77 20.95
N LEU A 204 7.71 10.01 20.63
CA LEU A 204 8.11 8.84 21.41
C LEU A 204 8.55 9.23 22.83
N LYS A 205 9.30 10.34 22.99
CA LYS A 205 9.76 10.83 24.30
C LYS A 205 8.64 11.38 25.15
N ASP A 206 7.81 12.27 24.60
CA ASP A 206 6.75 12.98 25.32
C ASP A 206 5.69 12.01 25.86
N HIS A 207 5.46 10.90 25.13
CA HIS A 207 4.57 9.84 25.57
C HIS A 207 5.28 8.72 26.33
N GLY A 208 6.60 8.77 26.53
CA GLY A 208 7.37 7.73 27.22
C GLY A 208 7.15 6.35 26.61
N VAL A 209 7.20 6.24 25.28
CA VAL A 209 6.98 4.98 24.57
C VAL A 209 8.10 3.99 24.88
N GLU A 210 7.72 2.77 25.26
CA GLU A 210 8.64 1.68 25.62
C GLU A 210 8.77 0.64 24.51
N ARG A 211 7.80 0.58 23.59
CA ARG A 211 7.79 -0.36 22.45
C ARG A 211 7.00 0.20 21.28
N LEU A 212 7.47 -0.06 20.07
CA LEU A 212 6.77 0.28 18.83
C LEU A 212 6.22 -0.99 18.17
N VAL A 213 4.97 -0.94 17.71
CA VAL A 213 4.41 -1.96 16.80
C VAL A 213 4.12 -1.28 15.47
N CYS A 214 4.65 -1.80 14.37
CA CYS A 214 4.39 -1.22 13.06
C CYS A 214 4.29 -2.26 11.95
N LYS A 215 3.67 -1.85 10.85
CA LYS A 215 3.64 -2.60 9.59
C LYS A 215 4.92 -2.32 8.79
N ASN A 216 5.55 -3.32 8.20
CA ASN A 216 6.68 -3.16 7.27
C ASN A 216 6.21 -2.60 5.91
N ALA A 217 5.65 -1.38 5.95
CA ALA A 217 5.10 -0.71 4.79
C ALA A 217 6.20 -0.34 3.80
N GLY A 218 7.41 -0.04 4.26
CA GLY A 218 8.47 0.51 3.43
C GLY A 218 8.30 2.01 3.14
N GLY A 219 9.23 2.55 2.35
CA GLY A 219 9.24 3.93 1.88
C GLY A 219 9.50 4.99 2.93
N ASP A 220 9.70 6.21 2.46
CA ASP A 220 10.36 7.22 3.28
C ASP A 220 9.38 7.99 4.17
N GLY A 221 8.12 8.14 3.73
CA GLY A 221 7.14 8.97 4.44
C GLY A 221 6.77 8.51 5.85
N ALA A 222 7.14 7.29 6.26
CA ALA A 222 6.89 6.79 7.60
C ALA A 222 8.09 6.05 8.23
N VAL A 223 9.28 6.10 7.63
CA VAL A 223 10.46 5.41 8.19
C VAL A 223 10.99 6.07 9.46
N SER A 224 10.73 7.37 9.64
CA SER A 224 11.24 8.19 10.75
C SER A 224 10.94 7.61 12.15
N LYS A 225 9.81 6.92 12.35
CA LYS A 225 9.49 6.27 13.63
C LYS A 225 10.45 5.13 13.99
N LEU A 226 10.98 4.44 12.98
CA LEU A 226 11.97 3.37 13.16
C LEU A 226 13.33 3.98 13.47
N THR A 227 13.71 5.04 12.77
CA THR A 227 14.92 5.81 13.08
C THR A 227 14.86 6.41 14.49
N ALA A 228 13.71 6.91 14.92
CA ALA A 228 13.50 7.44 16.26
C ALA A 228 13.53 6.33 17.33
N ALA A 229 12.92 5.18 17.05
CA ALA A 229 13.00 4.01 17.93
C ALA A 229 14.45 3.55 18.13
N ARG A 230 15.25 3.48 17.05
CA ARG A 230 16.69 3.16 17.10
C ARG A 230 17.47 4.14 17.97
N VAL A 231 17.28 5.44 17.77
CA VAL A 231 17.95 6.48 18.58
C VAL A 231 17.63 6.35 20.07
N LEU A 232 16.43 5.85 20.40
CA LEU A 232 15.99 5.62 21.76
C LEU A 232 16.27 4.21 22.29
N GLY A 233 16.81 3.31 21.46
CA GLY A 233 17.02 1.90 21.82
C GLY A 233 15.72 1.14 22.11
N LEU A 234 14.61 1.51 21.46
CA LEU A 234 13.30 0.90 21.70
C LEU A 234 13.13 -0.40 20.90
N PRO A 235 12.58 -1.47 21.52
CA PRO A 235 12.16 -2.66 20.79
C PRO A 235 11.03 -2.33 19.82
N VAL A 236 11.11 -2.92 18.62
CA VAL A 236 10.12 -2.74 17.56
C VAL A 236 9.59 -4.10 17.12
N VAL A 237 8.29 -4.32 17.29
CA VAL A 237 7.59 -5.43 16.64
C VAL A 237 7.21 -4.99 15.23
N VAL A 238 7.80 -5.65 14.23
CA VAL A 238 7.60 -5.34 12.82
C VAL A 238 6.74 -6.42 12.19
N ILE A 239 5.52 -6.06 11.80
CA ILE A 239 4.61 -6.96 11.09
C ILE A 239 5.05 -7.03 9.64
N GLU A 240 5.37 -8.22 9.17
CA GLU A 240 5.77 -8.48 7.79
C GLU A 240 4.61 -8.34 6.82
N ARG A 241 4.94 -8.11 5.55
CA ARG A 241 3.95 -7.93 4.49
C ARG A 241 3.16 -9.23 4.27
N PRO A 242 1.86 -9.14 3.97
CA PRO A 242 1.05 -10.31 3.66
C PRO A 242 1.54 -10.98 2.36
N THR A 243 1.46 -12.31 2.32
CA THR A 243 1.80 -13.10 1.13
C THR A 243 0.72 -12.97 0.07
N LEU A 244 1.05 -12.36 -1.05
CA LEU A 244 0.18 -12.22 -2.23
C LEU A 244 0.57 -13.21 -3.34
N PRO A 245 -0.35 -13.58 -4.23
CA PRO A 245 0.01 -14.32 -5.44
C PRO A 245 1.07 -13.56 -6.25
N SER A 246 1.91 -14.30 -6.97
CA SER A 246 2.94 -13.72 -7.83
C SER A 246 2.32 -12.77 -8.85
N ARG A 247 2.93 -11.60 -9.01
CA ARG A 247 2.49 -10.54 -9.91
C ARG A 247 3.68 -9.72 -10.35
N ARG A 248 3.59 -9.10 -11.53
CA ARG A 248 4.63 -8.15 -11.97
C ARG A 248 4.68 -6.98 -11.00
N GLU A 249 5.85 -6.72 -10.44
CA GLU A 249 6.05 -5.71 -9.41
C GLU A 249 7.26 -4.85 -9.76
N CYS A 250 7.17 -3.54 -9.49
CA CYS A 250 8.28 -2.62 -9.65
C CYS A 250 8.30 -1.57 -8.52
N HIS A 251 9.43 -0.86 -8.44
CA HIS A 251 9.70 0.11 -7.38
C HIS A 251 10.10 1.50 -7.87
N ALA A 252 10.28 1.68 -9.18
CA ALA A 252 10.58 2.96 -9.79
C ALA A 252 9.49 3.38 -10.77
N LEU A 253 9.27 4.69 -10.87
CA LEU A 253 8.32 5.28 -11.81
C LEU A 253 8.69 4.95 -13.27
N ASP A 254 9.98 4.95 -13.58
CA ASP A 254 10.47 4.66 -14.93
C ASP A 254 10.14 3.22 -15.36
N ASP A 255 10.12 2.27 -14.44
CA ASP A 255 9.73 0.88 -14.72
C ASP A 255 8.24 0.78 -15.08
N VAL A 256 7.40 1.59 -14.44
CA VAL A 256 5.96 1.68 -14.76
C VAL A 256 5.78 2.21 -16.18
N LEU A 257 6.49 3.28 -16.54
CA LEU A 257 6.42 3.86 -17.88
C LEU A 257 6.96 2.91 -18.96
N ALA A 258 8.05 2.22 -18.68
CA ALA A 258 8.61 1.21 -19.57
C ALA A 258 7.61 0.08 -19.80
N TRP A 259 6.91 -0.35 -18.75
CA TRP A 259 5.85 -1.35 -18.87
C TRP A 259 4.65 -0.87 -19.68
N LEU A 260 4.16 0.35 -19.42
CA LEU A 260 3.06 0.94 -20.19
C LEU A 260 3.43 1.07 -21.68
N SER A 261 4.71 1.31 -21.98
CA SER A 261 5.17 1.47 -23.37
C SER A 261 5.45 0.14 -24.08
N ALA A 262 5.47 -0.98 -23.35
CA ALA A 262 5.76 -2.29 -23.93
C ALA A 262 4.56 -2.80 -24.76
N PRO A 263 4.79 -3.54 -25.86
CA PRO A 263 3.72 -4.25 -26.53
C PRO A 263 3.03 -5.20 -25.55
N THR A 264 1.73 -5.04 -25.35
CA THR A 264 0.93 -6.02 -24.62
C THR A 264 0.91 -7.30 -25.45
N GLU A 265 1.63 -8.34 -25.02
CA GLU A 265 1.39 -9.70 -25.50
C GLU A 265 -0.06 -10.06 -25.11
N ARG A 266 -0.95 -10.08 -26.11
CA ARG A 266 -2.24 -10.73 -25.96
C ARG A 266 -1.92 -12.21 -25.77
N GLY A 267 -2.09 -12.71 -24.54
CA GLY A 267 -1.83 -14.11 -24.20
C GLY A 267 -2.53 -15.06 -25.17
N VAL A 268 -1.80 -16.11 -25.55
CA VAL A 268 -2.23 -17.22 -26.42
C VAL A 268 -3.39 -17.98 -25.82
#